data_AF-A0A2E1U4X5-F1
#
_entry.id   AF-A0A2E1U4X5-F1
#
_cell.length_a   1.000
_cell.length_b   1.000
_cell.length_c   1.000
_cell.angle_alpha   90.00
_cell.angle_beta   90.00
_cell.angle_gamma   90.00
#
_symmetry.space_group_name_H-M   'P 1'
#
loop_
_entity.id
_entity.type
_entity.pdbx_description
1 polymer ?
#
loop_
_entity_poly.entity_id
_entity_poly.type
_entity_poly.pdbx_seq_one_letter_code
_entity_poly.pdbx_strand_id
1 'polypeptide(L)'
;EVAAPFSYAATLGHLVIVVPSAFVGAMFPKVVGEGAGSVVERRLLWRVLGACLFTAVLGALFLHVTAGVLPQWVFGLSEVSESLESWLQGVAWAMVPVALLSALMRFGLARNQLGLTLIIPLMSVVFIVFTSWLAKGPGALIWALAMSSLLAVGVLGVVFLRGERL
;
A
#
# COMPACT_ATOMS: atom_id res chain seq x y z
N GLU A 1 -10.74 15.08 19.88
CA GLU A 1 -9.44 14.69 20.48
C GLU A 1 -8.74 13.53 19.75
N VAL A 2 -9.47 12.56 19.19
CA VAL A 2 -8.89 11.40 18.46
C VAL A 2 -8.30 11.72 17.07
N ALA A 3 -8.75 12.79 16.42
CA ALA A 3 -8.41 13.09 15.03
C ALA A 3 -6.94 13.46 14.80
N ALA A 4 -6.34 14.26 15.69
CA ALA A 4 -4.96 14.73 15.52
C ALA A 4 -3.93 13.60 15.64
N PRO A 5 -3.94 12.74 16.68
CA PRO A 5 -3.00 11.62 16.75
C PRO A 5 -3.20 10.62 15.61
N PHE A 6 -4.44 10.37 15.17
CA PHE A 6 -4.66 9.52 14.01
C PHE A 6 -4.06 10.13 12.73
N SER A 7 -4.17 11.45 12.54
CA SER A 7 -3.59 12.13 11.38
C SER A 7 -2.05 12.04 11.37
N TYR A 8 -1.40 12.12 12.53
CA TYR A 8 0.05 11.92 12.66
C TYR A 8 0.46 10.49 12.30
N ALA A 9 -0.26 9.49 12.83
CA ALA A 9 -0.06 8.09 12.49
C ALA A 9 -0.24 7.83 10.98
N ALA A 10 -1.32 8.37 10.39
CA ALA A 10 -1.61 8.22 8.97
C ALA A 10 -0.51 8.84 8.09
N THR A 11 -0.04 10.03 8.46
CA THR A 11 0.99 10.77 7.71
C THR A 11 2.32 10.02 7.72
N LEU A 12 2.78 9.61 8.91
CA LEU A 12 4.04 8.86 9.03
C LEU A 12 3.93 7.47 8.41
N GLY A 13 2.83 6.75 8.65
CA GLY A 13 2.59 5.44 8.07
C GLY A 13 2.57 5.45 6.53
N HIS A 14 2.07 6.52 5.91
CA HIS A 14 2.07 6.68 4.46
C HIS A 14 3.49 6.75 3.87
N LEU A 15 4.52 7.11 4.64
CA LEU A 15 5.90 7.15 4.16
C LEU A 15 6.39 5.77 3.66
N VAL A 16 5.79 4.68 4.15
CA VAL A 16 6.07 3.31 3.70
C VAL A 16 5.91 3.15 2.18
N ILE A 17 5.00 3.90 1.54
CA ILE A 17 4.73 3.76 0.10
C ILE A 17 5.66 4.59 -0.79
N VAL A 18 6.40 5.55 -0.23
CA VAL A 18 7.16 6.54 -1.00
C VAL A 18 8.29 5.87 -1.78
N VAL A 19 9.12 5.07 -1.10
CA VAL A 19 10.24 4.36 -1.72
C VAL A 19 9.76 3.33 -2.75
N PRO A 20 8.81 2.42 -2.44
CA PRO A 20 8.22 1.52 -3.43
C PRO A 20 7.67 2.26 -4.66
N SER A 21 7.01 3.40 -4.44
CA SER A 21 6.44 4.19 -5.54
C SER A 21 7.50 4.72 -6.50
N ALA A 22 8.68 5.09 -6.01
CA ALA A 22 9.78 5.54 -6.85
C ALA A 22 10.32 4.40 -7.74
N PHE A 23 10.48 3.20 -7.19
CA PHE A 23 10.90 2.01 -7.96
C PHE A 23 9.93 1.69 -9.09
N VAL A 24 8.63 1.73 -8.82
CA VAL A 24 7.62 1.45 -9.85
C VAL A 24 7.66 2.51 -10.95
N GLY A 25 7.79 3.79 -10.59
CA GLY A 25 7.88 4.89 -11.56
C GLY A 25 9.07 4.75 -12.49
N ALA A 26 10.25 4.41 -11.95
CA ALA A 26 11.46 4.21 -12.74
C ALA A 26 11.39 3.01 -13.71
N MET A 27 10.54 2.03 -13.43
CA MET A 27 10.44 0.79 -14.20
C MET A 27 9.34 0.83 -15.26
N PHE A 28 8.45 1.82 -15.21
CA PHE A 28 7.35 1.99 -16.16
C PHE A 28 7.78 2.01 -17.64
N PRO A 29 8.86 2.74 -18.05
CA PRO A 29 9.29 2.75 -19.45
C PRO A 29 9.78 1.38 -19.95
N LYS A 30 10.36 0.56 -19.06
CA LYS A 30 10.86 -0.78 -19.40
C LYS A 30 9.72 -1.77 -19.64
N VAL A 31 8.61 -1.62 -18.92
CA VAL A 31 7.41 -2.45 -19.11
C VAL A 31 6.73 -2.12 -20.44
N VAL A 32 6.67 -0.84 -20.82
CA VAL A 32 6.07 -0.42 -22.10
C VAL A 32 6.94 -0.82 -23.30
N GLY A 33 8.27 -0.82 -23.15
CA GLY A 33 9.19 -1.19 -24.23
C GLY A 33 9.29 -2.69 -24.52
N GLU A 34 9.04 -3.54 -23.52
CA GLU A 34 9.03 -4.99 -23.65
C GLU A 34 7.61 -5.47 -23.98
N GLY A 35 7.35 -5.93 -25.21
CA GLY A 35 6.00 -6.26 -25.67
C GLY A 35 5.16 -7.12 -24.71
N ALA A 36 3.87 -6.78 -24.58
CA ALA A 36 2.98 -7.32 -23.55
C ALA A 36 2.86 -8.87 -23.55
N GLY A 37 3.17 -9.48 -22.43
CA GLY A 37 3.18 -10.92 -22.20
C GLY A 37 4.55 -11.59 -22.35
N SER A 38 5.63 -10.84 -22.55
CA SER A 38 6.97 -11.43 -22.69
C SER A 38 7.48 -12.03 -21.36
N VAL A 39 8.35 -13.03 -21.45
CA VAL A 39 9.01 -13.63 -20.27
C VAL A 39 9.85 -12.59 -19.53
N VAL A 40 10.42 -11.62 -20.26
CA VAL A 40 11.22 -10.53 -19.72
C VAL A 40 10.36 -9.59 -18.89
N GLU A 41 9.19 -9.19 -19.40
CA GLU A 41 8.21 -8.36 -18.71
C GLU A 41 7.72 -9.05 -17.41
N ARG A 42 7.38 -10.34 -17.48
CA ARG A 42 6.93 -11.09 -16.28
C ARG A 42 8.03 -11.19 -15.23
N ARG A 43 9.28 -11.42 -15.63
CA ARG A 43 10.44 -11.42 -14.73
C ARG A 43 10.67 -10.03 -14.12
N LEU A 44 10.49 -8.97 -14.91
CA LEU A 44 10.58 -7.60 -14.45
C LEU A 44 9.51 -7.30 -13.41
N LEU A 45 8.26 -7.70 -13.65
CA LEU A 45 7.16 -7.58 -12.69
C LEU A 45 7.50 -8.21 -11.34
N TRP A 46 7.95 -9.46 -11.33
CA TRP A 46 8.32 -10.14 -10.08
C TRP A 46 9.47 -9.46 -9.34
N ARG A 47 10.46 -8.94 -10.06
CA ARG A 47 11.55 -8.17 -9.45
C ARG A 47 11.04 -6.88 -8.82
N VAL A 48 10.14 -6.18 -9.50
CA VAL A 48 9.55 -4.93 -9.00
C VAL A 48 8.67 -5.20 -7.78
N LEU A 49 7.79 -6.21 -7.84
CA LEU A 49 6.95 -6.60 -6.71
C LEU A 49 7.79 -7.04 -5.51
N GLY A 50 8.85 -7.82 -5.75
CA GLY A 50 9.79 -8.23 -4.71
C GLY A 50 10.52 -7.04 -4.06
N ALA A 51 11.03 -6.11 -4.87
CA ALA A 51 11.68 -4.89 -4.37
C ALA A 51 10.68 -3.99 -3.62
N CYS A 52 9.46 -3.83 -4.12
CA CYS A 52 8.40 -3.08 -3.45
C CYS A 52 8.02 -3.71 -2.11
N LEU A 53 7.83 -5.05 -2.07
CA LEU A 53 7.53 -5.77 -0.83
C LEU A 53 8.66 -5.59 0.18
N PHE A 54 9.90 -5.81 -0.25
CA PHE A 54 11.07 -5.71 0.62
C PHE A 54 11.21 -4.31 1.21
N THR A 55 11.15 -3.27 0.38
CA THR A 55 11.28 -1.87 0.84
C THR A 55 10.10 -1.43 1.69
N ALA A 56 8.88 -1.85 1.36
CA ALA A 56 7.69 -1.56 2.18
C ALA A 56 7.75 -2.25 3.54
N VAL A 57 8.17 -3.51 3.61
CA VAL A 57 8.34 -4.24 4.88
C VAL A 57 9.43 -3.61 5.72
N LEU A 58 10.56 -3.22 5.14
CA LEU A 58 11.60 -2.50 5.86
C LEU A 58 11.12 -1.15 6.40
N GLY A 59 10.37 -0.39 5.59
CA GLY A 59 9.75 0.86 6.02
C GLY A 59 8.76 0.66 7.16
N ALA A 60 7.89 -0.36 7.05
CA ALA A 60 6.93 -0.69 8.08
C ALA A 60 7.61 -1.14 9.37
N LEU A 61 8.67 -1.97 9.28
CA LEU A 61 9.45 -2.41 10.43
C LEU A 61 10.18 -1.24 11.11
N PHE A 62 10.78 -0.35 10.32
CA PHE A 62 11.42 0.86 10.84
C PHE A 62 10.43 1.73 11.61
N LEU A 63 9.27 2.03 11.03
CA LEU A 63 8.22 2.79 11.71
C LEU A 63 7.67 2.05 12.93
N HIS A 64 7.57 0.73 12.88
CA HIS A 64 7.09 -0.08 13.99
C HIS A 64 8.01 0.04 15.20
N VAL A 65 9.33 -0.12 15.00
CA VAL A 65 10.34 -0.02 16.06
C VAL A 65 10.49 1.42 16.57
N THR A 66 10.34 2.42 15.70
CA THR A 66 10.52 3.83 16.06
C THR A 66 9.23 4.54 16.48
N ALA A 67 8.10 3.84 16.55
CA ALA A 67 6.78 4.45 16.75
C ALA A 67 6.64 5.27 18.04
N GLY A 68 7.33 4.88 19.12
CA GLY A 68 7.32 5.62 20.39
C GLY A 68 8.17 6.91 20.40
N VAL A 69 9.07 7.08 19.43
CA VAL A 69 10.05 8.19 19.42
C VAL A 69 9.88 9.09 18.20
N LEU A 70 9.67 8.52 17.03
CA LEU A 70 9.61 9.25 15.76
C LEU A 70 8.56 10.40 15.76
N PRO A 71 7.34 10.24 16.30
CA PRO A 71 6.38 11.34 16.37
C PRO A 71 6.85 12.52 17.22
N GLN A 72 7.67 12.28 18.25
CA GLN A 72 8.26 13.34 19.08
C GLN A 72 9.22 14.19 18.25
N TRP A 73 10.08 13.55 17.47
CA TRP A 73 11.06 14.22 16.62
C TRP A 73 10.43 14.96 15.44
N VAL A 74 9.43 14.35 14.80
CA VAL A 74 8.82 14.92 13.58
C VAL A 74 7.80 16.00 13.90
N PHE A 75 6.98 15.82 14.93
CA PHE A 75 5.87 16.72 15.26
C PHE A 75 6.10 17.55 16.54
N GLY A 76 7.23 17.38 17.23
CA GLY A 76 7.55 18.12 18.45
C GLY A 76 6.67 17.74 19.66
N LEU A 77 6.16 16.50 19.69
CA LEU A 77 5.32 16.02 20.79
C LEU A 77 6.17 15.77 22.05
N SER A 78 5.71 16.24 23.20
CA SER A 78 6.35 15.99 24.49
C SER A 78 6.24 14.52 24.91
N GLU A 79 5.10 13.89 24.61
CA GLU A 79 4.82 12.48 24.90
C GLU A 79 4.04 11.85 23.74
N VAL A 80 4.28 10.56 23.49
CA VAL A 80 3.52 9.78 22.51
C VAL A 80 2.50 8.96 23.26
N SER A 81 1.21 9.26 23.03
CA SER A 81 0.13 8.44 23.58
C SER A 81 0.18 7.00 23.03
N GLU A 82 -0.16 6.00 23.83
CA GLU A 82 -0.21 4.58 23.41
C GLU A 82 -1.09 4.37 22.16
N SER A 83 -2.18 5.13 22.03
CA SER A 83 -3.06 5.09 20.86
C SER A 83 -2.36 5.52 19.57
N LEU A 84 -1.56 6.60 19.63
CA LEU A 84 -0.77 7.09 18.50
C LEU A 84 0.26 6.05 18.05
N GLU A 85 0.96 5.46 19.01
CA GLU A 85 1.95 4.41 18.75
C GLU A 85 1.30 3.20 18.07
N SER A 86 0.22 2.68 18.66
CA SER A 86 -0.54 1.54 18.12
C SER A 86 -1.09 1.83 16.72
N TRP A 87 -1.64 3.03 16.49
CA TRP A 87 -2.14 3.40 15.16
C TRP A 87 -1.03 3.57 14.14
N LEU A 88 0.10 4.15 14.50
CA LEU A 88 1.24 4.28 13.60
C LEU A 88 1.75 2.91 13.18
N GLN A 89 1.94 2.00 14.13
CA GLN A 89 2.32 0.61 13.84
C GLN A 89 1.30 -0.07 12.92
N GLY A 90 0.01 0.08 13.22
CA GLY A 90 -1.07 -0.51 12.43
C GLY A 90 -1.13 0.04 11.01
N VAL A 91 -1.06 1.36 10.83
CA VAL A 91 -1.06 2.01 9.51
C VAL A 91 0.18 1.60 8.73
N ALA A 92 1.36 1.59 9.35
CA ALA A 92 2.61 1.22 8.68
C ALA A 92 2.52 -0.17 8.06
N TRP A 93 1.97 -1.15 8.79
CA TRP A 93 1.73 -2.50 8.26
C TRP A 93 0.61 -2.55 7.23
N ALA A 94 -0.47 -1.79 7.41
CA ALA A 94 -1.55 -1.70 6.42
C ALA A 94 -1.08 -1.10 5.09
N MET A 95 -0.02 -0.29 5.07
CA MET A 95 0.53 0.31 3.85
C MET A 95 1.38 -0.67 3.01
N VAL A 96 1.84 -1.78 3.58
CA VAL A 96 2.61 -2.81 2.84
C VAL A 96 1.83 -3.40 1.67
N PRO A 97 0.62 -3.97 1.85
CA PRO A 97 -0.19 -4.44 0.73
C PRO A 97 -0.62 -3.30 -0.20
N VAL A 98 -0.84 -2.09 0.31
CA VAL A 98 -1.17 -0.92 -0.53
C VAL A 98 -0.02 -0.55 -1.46
N ALA A 99 1.23 -0.67 -1.01
CA ALA A 99 2.40 -0.46 -1.87
C ALA A 99 2.46 -1.45 -3.04
N LEU A 100 2.10 -2.72 -2.80
CA LEU A 100 1.97 -3.72 -3.86
C LEU A 100 0.84 -3.42 -4.82
N LEU A 101 -0.32 -2.97 -4.32
CA LEU A 101 -1.43 -2.54 -5.16
C LEU A 101 -1.03 -1.39 -6.08
N SER A 102 -0.31 -0.40 -5.56
CA SER A 102 0.20 0.72 -6.35
C SER A 102 1.13 0.23 -7.49
N ALA A 103 1.98 -0.76 -7.20
CA ALA A 103 2.82 -1.39 -8.20
C ALA A 103 2.00 -2.11 -9.28
N LEU A 104 1.04 -2.94 -8.88
CA LEU A 104 0.16 -3.68 -9.78
C LEU A 104 -0.73 -2.75 -10.62
N MET A 105 -1.24 -1.67 -10.03
CA MET A 105 -2.03 -0.64 -10.71
C MET A 105 -1.25 -0.03 -11.86
N ARG A 106 -0.04 0.48 -11.56
CA ARG A 106 0.81 1.13 -12.56
C ARG A 106 1.25 0.14 -13.63
N PHE A 107 1.52 -1.10 -13.25
CA PHE A 107 1.81 -2.15 -14.23
C PHE A 107 0.61 -2.45 -15.16
N GLY A 108 -0.61 -2.56 -14.61
CA GLY A 108 -1.84 -2.72 -15.40
C GLY A 108 -2.07 -1.55 -16.36
N LEU A 109 -1.84 -0.32 -15.89
CA LEU A 109 -1.88 0.89 -16.73
C LEU A 109 -0.83 0.87 -17.84
N ALA A 110 0.40 0.45 -17.55
CA ALA A 110 1.46 0.33 -18.55
C ALA A 110 1.11 -0.65 -19.68
N ARG A 111 0.33 -1.70 -19.37
CA ARG A 111 -0.15 -2.70 -20.34
C ARG A 111 -1.45 -2.29 -21.05
N ASN A 112 -1.97 -1.08 -20.79
CA ASN A 112 -3.28 -0.63 -21.25
C ASN A 112 -4.44 -1.55 -20.80
N GLN A 113 -4.27 -2.28 -19.69
CA GLN A 113 -5.29 -3.17 -19.12
C GLN A 113 -6.19 -2.40 -18.13
N LEU A 114 -6.97 -1.45 -18.67
CA LEU A 114 -7.80 -0.56 -17.88
C LEU A 114 -8.87 -1.33 -17.07
N GLY A 115 -9.41 -2.42 -17.63
CA GLY A 115 -10.40 -3.26 -16.94
C GLY A 115 -9.88 -3.86 -15.63
N LEU A 116 -8.68 -4.41 -15.62
CA LEU A 116 -8.04 -4.94 -14.41
C LEU A 116 -7.65 -3.84 -13.43
N THR A 117 -7.21 -2.70 -13.96
CA THR A 117 -6.83 -1.55 -13.14
C THR A 117 -8.04 -0.96 -12.42
N LEU A 118 -9.24 -1.00 -13.01
CA LEU A 118 -10.50 -0.52 -12.42
C LEU A 118 -10.93 -1.27 -11.15
N ILE A 119 -10.43 -2.49 -10.91
CA ILE A 119 -10.69 -3.23 -9.68
C ILE A 119 -10.20 -2.43 -8.46
N ILE A 120 -9.08 -1.72 -8.58
CA ILE A 120 -8.46 -0.97 -7.48
C ILE A 120 -9.34 0.19 -7.00
N PRO A 121 -9.76 1.16 -7.86
CA PRO A 121 -10.68 2.22 -7.43
C PRO A 121 -12.04 1.66 -7.00
N LEU A 122 -12.52 0.56 -7.59
CA LEU A 122 -13.75 -0.10 -7.14
C LEU A 122 -13.61 -0.61 -5.70
N MET A 123 -12.49 -1.25 -5.35
CA MET A 123 -12.20 -1.67 -3.98
C MET A 123 -12.07 -0.47 -3.03
N SER A 124 -11.59 0.68 -3.49
CA SER A 124 -11.59 1.91 -2.69
C SER A 124 -13.01 2.39 -2.37
N VAL A 125 -13.94 2.30 -3.32
CA VAL A 125 -15.37 2.61 -3.07
C VAL A 125 -15.96 1.63 -2.06
N VAL A 126 -15.69 0.33 -2.21
CA VAL A 126 -16.13 -0.69 -1.23
C VAL A 126 -15.58 -0.40 0.16
N PHE A 127 -14.31 -0.02 0.27
CA PHE A 127 -13.71 0.41 1.54
C PHE A 127 -14.45 1.61 2.14
N ILE A 128 -14.76 2.66 1.37
CA ILE A 128 -15.48 3.85 1.86
C ILE A 128 -16.88 3.48 2.36
N VAL A 129 -17.62 2.65 1.61
CA VAL A 129 -18.96 2.20 2.00
C VAL A 129 -18.90 1.33 3.26
N PHE A 130 -17.95 0.39 3.33
CA PHE A 130 -17.79 -0.47 4.48
C PHE A 130 -17.41 0.31 5.74
N THR A 131 -16.47 1.25 5.62
CA THR A 131 -16.01 2.05 6.75
C THR A 131 -17.05 3.04 7.24
N SER A 132 -17.88 3.61 6.37
CA SER A 132 -18.97 4.51 6.77
C SER A 132 -20.10 3.81 7.52
N TRP A 133 -20.29 2.48 7.34
CA TRP A 133 -21.36 1.72 7.98
C TRP A 133 -20.89 0.92 9.20
N LEU A 134 -19.68 0.36 9.17
CA LEU A 134 -19.21 -0.60 10.19
C LEU A 134 -18.08 -0.09 11.09
N ALA A 135 -17.26 0.86 10.64
CA ALA A 135 -16.06 1.25 11.38
C ALA A 135 -16.36 2.32 12.43
N LYS A 136 -16.43 1.91 13.71
CA LYS A 136 -16.70 2.81 14.85
C LYS A 136 -15.42 3.39 15.50
N GLY A 137 -14.27 3.35 14.83
CA GLY A 137 -13.03 3.95 15.36
C GLY A 137 -11.79 3.77 14.48
N PRO A 138 -10.67 4.45 14.82
CA PRO A 138 -9.45 4.44 14.02
C PRO A 138 -8.84 3.05 13.81
N GLY A 139 -8.85 2.20 14.85
CA GLY A 139 -8.37 0.83 14.74
C GLY A 139 -9.18 -0.01 13.73
N ALA A 140 -10.49 0.19 13.66
CA ALA A 140 -11.35 -0.48 12.68
C ALA A 140 -11.07 0.00 11.25
N LEU A 141 -10.74 1.29 11.06
CA LEU A 141 -10.34 1.82 9.76
C LEU A 141 -9.02 1.20 9.28
N ILE A 142 -8.02 1.08 10.17
CA ILE A 142 -6.73 0.44 9.87
C ILE A 142 -6.94 -1.03 9.48
N TRP A 143 -7.73 -1.76 10.26
CA TRP A 143 -8.05 -3.15 9.97
C TRP A 143 -8.79 -3.33 8.65
N ALA A 144 -9.79 -2.49 8.38
CA ALA A 144 -10.52 -2.51 7.12
C ALA A 144 -9.58 -2.24 5.94
N LEU A 145 -8.66 -1.29 6.07
CA LEU A 145 -7.68 -0.95 5.03
C LEU A 145 -6.73 -2.13 4.76
N ALA A 146 -6.21 -2.75 5.82
CA ALA A 146 -5.33 -3.91 5.70
C ALA A 146 -6.04 -5.09 5.02
N MET A 147 -7.29 -5.39 5.40
CA MET A 147 -8.04 -6.51 4.82
C MET A 147 -8.45 -6.24 3.37
N SER A 148 -8.97 -5.06 3.07
CA SER A 148 -9.37 -4.72 1.70
C SER A 148 -8.17 -4.71 0.76
N SER A 149 -7.03 -4.20 1.23
CA SER A 149 -5.81 -4.17 0.42
C SER A 149 -5.21 -5.56 0.21
N LEU A 150 -5.15 -6.41 1.24
CA LEU A 150 -4.71 -7.80 1.10
C LEU A 150 -5.58 -8.60 0.15
N LEU A 151 -6.91 -8.47 0.26
CA LEU A 151 -7.85 -9.12 -0.65
C LEU A 151 -7.61 -8.68 -2.10
N ALA A 152 -7.46 -7.37 -2.33
CA ALA A 152 -7.19 -6.84 -3.66
C ALA A 152 -5.84 -7.32 -4.23
N VAL A 153 -4.78 -7.39 -3.41
CA VAL A 153 -3.48 -7.96 -3.82
C VAL A 153 -3.64 -9.43 -4.19
N GLY A 154 -4.40 -10.20 -3.40
CA GLY A 154 -4.68 -11.61 -3.67
C GLY A 154 -5.40 -11.81 -5.00
N VAL A 155 -6.49 -11.07 -5.24
CA VAL A 155 -7.29 -11.14 -6.48
C VAL A 155 -6.43 -10.76 -7.68
N LEU A 156 -5.76 -9.61 -7.64
CA LEU A 156 -4.92 -9.15 -8.74
C LEU A 156 -3.72 -10.09 -8.95
N GLY A 157 -3.08 -10.55 -7.88
CA GLY A 157 -1.97 -11.49 -7.94
C GLY A 157 -2.34 -12.79 -8.67
N VAL A 158 -3.52 -13.35 -8.39
CA VAL A 158 -4.04 -14.53 -9.10
C VAL A 158 -4.28 -14.23 -10.59
N VAL A 159 -4.90 -13.10 -10.91
CA VAL A 159 -5.18 -12.71 -12.30
C VAL A 159 -3.90 -12.51 -13.09
N PHE A 160 -2.92 -11.78 -12.54
CA PHE A 160 -1.60 -11.60 -13.16
C PHE A 160 -0.81 -12.91 -13.29
N LEU A 161 -0.97 -13.85 -12.34
CA LEU A 161 -0.34 -15.17 -12.40
C LEU A 161 -0.90 -16.05 -13.52
N ARG A 162 -2.23 -16.01 -13.72
CA ARG A 162 -2.93 -16.78 -14.76
C ARG A 162 -2.68 -16.26 -16.17
N GLY A 163 -2.15 -15.04 -16.31
CA GLY A 163 -1.86 -14.44 -17.61
C GLY A 163 -3.12 -14.12 -18.42
N GLU A 164 -4.29 -14.16 -17.78
CA GLU A 164 -5.57 -13.87 -18.41
C GLU A 164 -5.59 -12.38 -18.81
N ARG A 165 -5.66 -12.13 -20.12
CA ARG A 165 -6.11 -10.85 -20.65
C ARG A 165 -7.64 -10.89 -20.55
N LEU A 166 -8.21 -10.23 -19.55
CA LEU A 166 -9.63 -9.89 -19.56
C LEU A 166 -9.84 -8.68 -20.47
#